data_AF-A0A7C3WW62-F1
#
_entry.id   AF-A0A7C3WW62-F1
#
_cell.length_a   1.000
_cell.length_b   1.000
_cell.length_c   1.000
_cell.angle_alpha   90.00
_cell.angle_beta   90.00
_cell.angle_gamma   90.00
#
_symmetry.space_group_name_H-M   'P 1'
#
loop_
_entity.id
_entity.type
_entity.pdbx_description
1 polymer ?
#
loop_
_entity_poly.entity_id
_entity_poly.type
_entity_poly.pdbx_seq_one_letter_code
_entity_poly.pdbx_strand_id
1 'polypeptide(L)'
;MYIGRIVSVAQTEDGRLCAMYRVSSRSFPNRQAVLNNNKVSIIPMAGYETDIQKNPYISYNCLRSILEGEVAVLSNGSHTDPIAEKIINGMPTRDAIALTLMALDFEKDDYATPRIVAVVDKAEGSGWLGVVRSDGLEVRRMDLKPGRFFYVATYEENFISFCHSGVFPAMSADEACSFILGGGVFAERTHPITAVTAMASEEGFDIAIQNSPVFAK
;
A
#
# COMPACT_ATOMS: atom_id res chain seq x y z
N MET A 1 -2.30 -18.52 3.65
CA MET A 1 -3.65 -17.92 3.54
C MET A 1 -3.68 -16.89 2.42
N TYR A 2 -4.80 -16.70 1.70
CA TYR A 2 -4.90 -15.64 0.69
C TYR A 2 -5.65 -14.45 1.29
N ILE A 3 -5.00 -13.28 1.33
CA ILE A 3 -5.58 -12.06 1.91
C ILE A 3 -5.70 -10.91 0.90
N GLY A 4 -5.37 -11.18 -0.37
CA GLY A 4 -5.41 -10.19 -1.43
C GLY A 4 -4.31 -9.13 -1.33
N ARG A 5 -4.68 -7.87 -1.58
CA ARG A 5 -3.74 -6.74 -1.60
C ARG A 5 -3.46 -6.30 -0.17
N ILE A 6 -2.25 -5.83 0.10
CA ILE A 6 -1.77 -5.53 1.46
C ILE A 6 -1.12 -4.15 1.43
N VAL A 7 -1.49 -3.28 2.36
CA VAL A 7 -0.77 -2.03 2.67
C VAL A 7 -0.21 -2.12 4.08
N SER A 8 0.93 -1.49 4.32
CA SER A 8 1.57 -1.47 5.63
C SER A 8 2.28 -0.15 5.90
N VAL A 9 2.30 0.24 7.18
CA VAL A 9 3.15 1.31 7.72
C VAL A 9 4.12 0.69 8.72
N ALA A 10 5.35 1.18 8.74
CA ALA A 10 6.42 0.67 9.57
C ALA A 10 7.38 1.78 9.99
N GLN A 11 8.19 1.47 11.00
CA GLN A 11 9.34 2.27 11.37
C GLN A 11 10.55 1.33 11.51
N THR A 12 11.65 1.67 10.84
CA THR A 12 12.93 0.97 10.97
C THR A 12 13.48 1.11 12.40
N GLU A 13 14.46 0.29 12.76
CA GLU A 13 15.10 0.39 14.08
C GLU A 13 15.78 1.75 14.31
N ASP A 14 16.27 2.38 13.23
CA ASP A 14 16.87 3.72 13.25
C ASP A 14 15.84 4.88 13.13
N GLY A 15 14.54 4.57 13.16
CA GLY A 15 13.47 5.57 13.28
C GLY A 15 12.88 6.10 11.96
N ARG A 16 13.37 5.64 10.81
CA ARG A 16 12.84 6.03 9.49
C ARG A 16 11.46 5.40 9.25
N LEU A 17 10.53 6.22 8.79
CA LEU A 17 9.19 5.75 8.41
C LEU A 17 9.27 4.94 7.11
N CYS A 18 8.42 3.93 6.98
CA CYS A 18 8.29 3.18 5.75
C CYS A 18 6.83 2.83 5.49
N ALA A 19 6.38 3.02 4.25
CA ALA A 19 5.13 2.46 3.76
C ALA A 19 5.42 1.39 2.72
N MET A 20 4.60 0.34 2.74
CA MET A 20 4.77 -0.81 1.87
C MET A 20 3.43 -1.21 1.26
N TYR A 21 3.46 -1.67 0.02
CA TYR A 21 2.32 -2.19 -0.70
C TYR A 21 2.68 -3.51 -1.39
N ARG A 22 1.76 -4.47 -1.35
CA ARG A 22 1.87 -5.73 -2.10
C ARG A 22 0.59 -6.04 -2.85
N VAL A 23 0.76 -6.36 -4.12
CA VAL A 23 -0.28 -6.97 -4.93
C VAL A 23 -0.23 -8.49 -4.73
N SER A 24 -1.33 -9.08 -4.28
CA SER A 24 -1.55 -10.53 -4.38
C SER A 24 -2.83 -10.82 -5.17
N SER A 25 -2.76 -11.74 -6.13
CA SER A 25 -3.88 -11.99 -7.03
C SER A 25 -3.92 -13.42 -7.56
N ARG A 26 -5.13 -13.95 -7.69
CA ARG A 26 -5.40 -15.23 -8.35
C ARG A 26 -5.79 -15.00 -9.81
N SER A 27 -6.73 -14.08 -10.05
CA SER A 27 -7.37 -13.89 -11.35
C SER A 27 -6.60 -12.98 -12.32
N PHE A 28 -5.78 -12.06 -11.79
CA PHE A 28 -5.01 -11.10 -12.59
C PHE A 28 -3.54 -11.07 -12.14
N PRO A 29 -2.77 -12.14 -12.41
CA PRO A 29 -1.36 -12.23 -12.01
C PRO A 29 -0.43 -11.43 -12.92
N ASN A 30 -0.81 -11.15 -14.17
CA ASN A 30 0.07 -10.54 -15.18
C ASN A 30 0.11 -9.00 -15.04
N ARG A 31 0.59 -8.54 -13.88
CA ARG A 31 0.70 -7.12 -13.54
C ARG A 31 2.06 -6.81 -12.96
N GLN A 32 2.51 -5.59 -13.20
CA GLN A 32 3.78 -5.08 -12.75
C GLN A 32 3.61 -3.68 -12.14
N ALA A 33 4.52 -3.33 -11.24
CA ALA A 33 4.67 -1.98 -10.75
C ALA A 33 5.68 -1.24 -11.62
N VAL A 34 5.34 -0.02 -12.04
CA VAL A 34 6.20 0.84 -12.87
C VAL A 34 6.38 2.19 -12.18
N LEU A 35 7.63 2.55 -11.91
CA LEU A 35 8.00 3.86 -11.39
C LEU A 35 7.96 4.91 -12.50
N ASN A 36 7.35 6.05 -12.21
CA ASN A 36 7.37 7.22 -13.07
C ASN A 36 7.44 8.48 -12.21
N ASN A 37 8.60 9.13 -12.14
CA ASN A 37 8.87 10.24 -11.23
C ASN A 37 8.50 9.85 -9.78
N ASN A 38 7.62 10.62 -9.14
CA ASN A 38 7.22 10.45 -7.74
C ASN A 38 5.97 9.56 -7.57
N LYS A 39 5.66 8.71 -8.56
CA LYS A 39 4.51 7.80 -8.51
C LYS A 39 4.89 6.41 -8.98
N VAL A 40 4.24 5.40 -8.39
CA VAL A 40 4.30 4.01 -8.88
C VAL A 40 2.91 3.58 -9.30
N SER A 41 2.81 3.05 -10.52
CA SER A 41 1.55 2.55 -11.08
C SER A 41 1.58 1.02 -11.17
N ILE A 42 0.48 0.38 -10.77
CA ILE A 42 0.21 -1.01 -11.12
C ILE A 42 -0.44 -1.01 -12.50
N ILE A 43 0.18 -1.71 -13.44
CA ILE A 43 -0.32 -1.85 -14.82
C ILE A 43 -0.24 -3.32 -15.25
N PRO A 44 -1.09 -3.75 -16.20
CA PRO A 44 -0.87 -5.02 -16.88
C PRO A 44 0.52 -5.09 -17.53
N MET A 45 1.09 -6.28 -17.58
CA MET A 45 2.29 -6.55 -18.38
C MET A 45 1.97 -6.45 -19.88
N ALA A 46 3.01 -6.32 -20.71
CA ALA A 46 2.85 -6.31 -22.16
C ALA A 46 2.11 -7.57 -22.64
N GLY A 47 1.11 -7.39 -23.52
CA GLY A 47 0.23 -8.45 -24.01
C GLY A 47 -1.01 -8.73 -23.12
N TYR A 48 -1.14 -8.06 -21.98
CA TYR A 48 -2.29 -8.18 -21.07
C TYR A 48 -3.06 -6.86 -20.91
N GLU A 49 -2.83 -5.87 -21.77
CA GLU A 49 -3.40 -4.52 -21.69
C GLU A 49 -4.94 -4.54 -21.69
N THR A 50 -5.55 -5.47 -22.43
CA THR A 50 -7.01 -5.60 -22.53
C THR A 50 -7.68 -6.08 -21.23
N ASP A 51 -6.92 -6.58 -20.24
CA ASP A 51 -7.51 -7.04 -18.97
C ASP A 51 -8.19 -5.89 -18.20
N ILE A 52 -7.81 -4.64 -18.46
CA ILE A 52 -8.47 -3.46 -17.87
C ILE A 52 -9.95 -3.38 -18.28
N GLN A 53 -10.31 -3.88 -19.47
CA GLN A 53 -11.70 -3.93 -19.92
C GLN A 53 -12.52 -4.98 -19.16
N LYS A 54 -11.86 -5.99 -18.60
CA LYS A 54 -12.51 -7.03 -17.78
C LYS A 54 -12.70 -6.58 -16.34
N ASN A 55 -11.76 -5.81 -15.80
CA ASN A 55 -11.84 -5.33 -14.44
C ASN A 55 -11.16 -3.94 -14.30
N PRO A 56 -11.91 -2.89 -13.95
CA PRO A 56 -11.38 -1.52 -13.85
C PRO A 56 -10.49 -1.31 -12.62
N TYR A 57 -10.43 -2.26 -11.68
CA TYR A 57 -9.68 -2.16 -10.42
C TYR A 57 -8.27 -2.75 -10.48
N ILE A 58 -7.77 -3.10 -11.67
CA ILE A 58 -6.46 -3.76 -11.81
C ILE A 58 -5.32 -2.83 -12.23
N SER A 59 -5.64 -1.58 -12.63
CA SER A 59 -4.67 -0.56 -12.98
C SER A 59 -4.94 0.75 -12.23
N TYR A 60 -3.93 1.26 -11.54
CA TYR A 60 -4.02 2.43 -10.66
C TYR A 60 -2.62 2.88 -10.22
N ASN A 61 -2.49 4.11 -9.75
CA ASN A 61 -1.33 4.51 -8.96
C ASN A 61 -1.43 3.86 -7.58
N CYS A 62 -0.44 3.08 -7.19
CA CYS A 62 -0.37 2.47 -5.87
C CYS A 62 0.56 3.19 -4.91
N LEU A 63 1.34 4.15 -5.41
CA LEU A 63 2.20 5.02 -4.61
C LEU A 63 2.20 6.42 -5.20
N ARG A 64 2.05 7.42 -4.33
CA ARG A 64 2.31 8.84 -4.61
C ARG A 64 3.20 9.41 -3.50
N SER A 65 4.39 9.88 -3.88
CA SER A 65 5.23 10.73 -3.04
C SER A 65 4.89 12.19 -3.36
N ILE A 66 4.54 12.96 -2.35
CA ILE A 66 3.99 14.32 -2.46
C ILE A 66 4.70 15.27 -1.49
N LEU A 67 4.42 16.58 -1.63
CA LEU A 67 5.00 17.63 -0.78
C LEU A 67 6.53 17.52 -0.69
N GLU A 68 7.18 17.45 -1.87
CA GLU A 68 8.64 17.35 -1.98
C GLU A 68 9.24 16.15 -1.22
N GLY A 69 8.48 15.06 -1.10
CA GLY A 69 8.94 13.82 -0.46
C GLY A 69 8.67 13.76 1.04
N GLU A 70 7.81 14.62 1.58
CA GLU A 70 7.43 14.59 3.00
C GLU A 70 6.32 13.58 3.30
N VAL A 71 5.45 13.28 2.33
CA VAL A 71 4.36 12.31 2.52
C VAL A 71 4.36 11.28 1.39
N ALA A 72 4.21 10.00 1.76
CA ALA A 72 3.98 8.91 0.82
C ALA A 72 2.62 8.26 1.09
N VAL A 73 1.78 8.20 0.05
CA VAL A 73 0.45 7.57 0.06
C VAL A 73 0.52 6.29 -0.76
N LEU A 74 0.17 5.15 -0.16
CA LEU A 74 0.12 3.86 -0.85
C LEU A 74 -1.25 3.22 -0.68
N SER A 75 -1.85 2.72 -1.76
CA SER A 75 -3.20 2.15 -1.71
C SER A 75 -3.45 1.08 -2.78
N ASN A 76 -4.53 0.31 -2.61
CA ASN A 76 -4.87 -0.77 -3.54
C ASN A 76 -5.72 -0.33 -4.74
N GLY A 77 -5.84 0.96 -5.02
CA GLY A 77 -6.71 1.43 -6.10
C GLY A 77 -6.53 2.91 -6.44
N SER A 78 -7.41 3.40 -7.32
CA SER A 78 -7.41 4.79 -7.81
C SER A 78 -7.53 5.86 -6.73
N HIS A 79 -7.92 5.48 -5.51
CA HIS A 79 -8.06 6.37 -4.37
C HIS A 79 -6.71 6.90 -3.83
N THR A 80 -5.57 6.35 -4.24
CA THR A 80 -4.24 6.92 -3.96
C THR A 80 -4.17 8.38 -4.40
N ASP A 81 -4.63 8.69 -5.62
CA ASP A 81 -4.54 10.03 -6.21
C ASP A 81 -5.40 11.08 -5.47
N PRO A 82 -6.72 10.88 -5.25
CA PRO A 82 -7.54 11.86 -4.53
C PRO A 82 -7.19 12.00 -3.05
N ILE A 83 -6.55 11.01 -2.41
CA ILE A 83 -5.98 11.18 -1.05
C ILE A 83 -4.76 12.11 -1.14
N ALA A 84 -3.84 11.81 -2.05
CA ALA A 84 -2.64 12.59 -2.25
C ALA A 84 -2.95 14.05 -2.62
N GLU A 85 -3.90 14.29 -3.52
CA GLU A 85 -4.35 15.63 -3.90
C GLU A 85 -4.95 16.42 -2.73
N LYS A 86 -5.73 15.77 -1.86
CA LYS A 86 -6.29 16.44 -0.67
C LYS A 86 -5.19 16.87 0.30
N ILE A 87 -4.21 16.01 0.54
CA ILE A 87 -3.06 16.33 1.41
C ILE A 87 -2.23 17.46 0.80
N ILE A 88 -1.98 17.44 -0.51
CA ILE A 88 -1.30 18.54 -1.23
C ILE A 88 -2.02 19.88 -1.01
N ASN A 89 -3.36 19.85 -0.99
CA ASN A 89 -4.19 21.04 -0.76
C ASN A 89 -4.38 21.39 0.73
N GLY A 90 -3.58 20.80 1.63
CA GLY A 90 -3.56 21.14 3.06
C GLY A 90 -4.61 20.46 3.91
N MET A 91 -5.32 19.45 3.40
CA MET A 91 -6.23 18.64 4.21
C MET A 91 -5.44 17.73 5.16
N PRO A 92 -5.78 17.66 6.45
CA PRO A 92 -5.15 16.72 7.37
C PRO A 92 -5.22 15.28 6.87
N THR A 93 -4.15 14.50 7.04
CA THR A 93 -4.03 13.13 6.52
C THR A 93 -5.21 12.24 6.88
N ARG A 94 -5.67 12.30 8.14
CA ARG A 94 -6.86 11.56 8.61
C ARG A 94 -8.10 11.88 7.76
N ASP A 95 -8.35 13.16 7.52
CA ASP A 95 -9.57 13.64 6.86
C ASP A 95 -9.50 13.39 5.35
N ALA A 96 -8.31 13.53 4.75
CA ALA A 96 -8.06 13.18 3.36
C ALA A 96 -8.37 11.70 3.08
N ILE A 97 -7.93 10.80 3.97
CA ILE A 97 -8.25 9.38 3.93
C ILE A 97 -9.76 9.17 4.12
N ALA A 98 -10.32 9.66 5.23
CA ALA A 98 -11.71 9.41 5.59
C ALA A 98 -12.70 9.89 4.52
N LEU A 99 -12.54 11.13 4.03
CA LEU A 99 -13.39 11.71 3.00
C LEU A 99 -13.30 10.92 1.70
N THR A 100 -12.09 10.53 1.29
CA THR A 100 -11.91 9.80 0.03
C THR A 100 -12.46 8.38 0.10
N LEU A 101 -12.21 7.67 1.20
CA LEU A 101 -12.73 6.32 1.39
C LEU A 101 -14.26 6.33 1.50
N MET A 102 -14.84 7.32 2.18
CA MET A 102 -16.30 7.49 2.25
C MET A 102 -16.91 7.78 0.87
N ALA A 103 -16.27 8.62 0.07
CA ALA A 103 -16.78 9.02 -1.24
C ALA A 103 -16.67 7.92 -2.31
N LEU A 104 -15.56 7.16 -2.31
CA LEU A 104 -15.30 6.13 -3.31
C LEU A 104 -15.81 4.75 -2.92
N ASP A 105 -16.00 4.53 -1.61
CA ASP A 105 -16.53 3.31 -1.02
C ASP A 105 -15.72 2.04 -1.42
N PHE A 106 -16.15 0.86 -1.00
CA PHE A 106 -15.57 -0.41 -1.49
C PHE A 106 -15.76 -0.60 -3.01
N GLU A 107 -14.90 -1.41 -3.63
CA GLU A 107 -14.95 -1.73 -5.06
C GLU A 107 -16.21 -2.54 -5.40
N LYS A 108 -16.93 -2.16 -6.46
CA LYS A 108 -18.18 -2.81 -6.88
C LYS A 108 -17.89 -4.02 -7.79
N ASP A 109 -17.07 -4.93 -7.27
CA ASP A 109 -16.81 -6.25 -7.86
C ASP A 109 -17.61 -7.35 -7.15
N ASP A 110 -17.48 -8.59 -7.62
CA ASP A 110 -18.20 -9.75 -7.06
C ASP A 110 -17.87 -10.05 -5.58
N TYR A 111 -16.81 -9.44 -5.04
CA TYR A 111 -16.30 -9.69 -3.69
C TYR A 111 -16.50 -8.51 -2.74
N ALA A 112 -17.12 -7.41 -3.22
CA ALA A 112 -17.20 -6.15 -2.51
C ALA A 112 -15.81 -5.72 -1.96
N THR A 113 -14.78 -5.80 -2.81
CA THR A 113 -13.40 -5.69 -2.34
C THR A 113 -13.14 -4.36 -1.61
N PRO A 114 -12.62 -4.39 -0.37
CA PRO A 114 -12.30 -3.17 0.37
C PRO A 114 -11.26 -2.29 -0.31
N ARG A 115 -11.36 -0.98 -0.06
CA ARG A 115 -10.27 -0.04 -0.36
C ARG A 115 -9.43 0.17 0.89
N ILE A 116 -8.12 -0.03 0.77
CA ILE A 116 -7.13 0.06 1.84
C ILE A 116 -6.04 1.06 1.45
N VAL A 117 -5.56 1.80 2.44
CA VAL A 117 -4.51 2.81 2.28
C VAL A 117 -3.56 2.81 3.47
N ALA A 118 -2.28 3.02 3.17
CA ALA A 118 -1.24 3.40 4.11
C ALA A 118 -0.71 4.78 3.74
N VAL A 119 -0.52 5.65 4.73
CA VAL A 119 0.14 6.95 4.55
C VAL A 119 1.24 7.07 5.58
N VAL A 120 2.45 7.44 5.16
CA VAL A 120 3.52 7.87 6.06
C VAL A 120 3.83 9.33 5.82
N ASP A 121 3.94 10.08 6.90
CA ASP A 121 4.15 11.52 6.93
C ASP A 121 5.39 11.82 7.77
N LYS A 122 6.48 12.23 7.11
CA LYS A 122 7.76 12.57 7.75
C LYS A 122 7.62 13.82 8.61
N ALA A 123 6.88 14.82 8.16
CA ALA A 123 6.70 16.08 8.85
C ALA A 123 6.00 15.89 10.21
N GLU A 124 5.00 15.00 10.27
CA GLU A 124 4.30 14.65 11.51
C GLU A 124 4.89 13.44 12.26
N GLY A 125 5.88 12.76 11.68
CA GLY A 125 6.41 11.51 12.20
C GLY A 125 5.33 10.45 12.38
N SER A 126 4.39 10.34 11.44
CA SER A 126 3.16 9.55 11.61
C SER A 126 2.94 8.51 10.51
N GLY A 127 2.31 7.40 10.89
CA GLY A 127 1.84 6.36 9.98
C GLY A 127 0.35 6.14 10.16
N TRP A 128 -0.41 6.19 9.08
CA TRP A 128 -1.86 6.01 9.06
C TRP A 128 -2.24 4.79 8.25
N LEU A 129 -3.23 4.05 8.73
CA LEU A 129 -3.94 3.02 7.98
C LEU A 129 -5.40 3.45 7.81
N GLY A 130 -5.96 3.15 6.64
CA GLY A 130 -7.37 3.34 6.35
C GLY A 130 -7.94 2.14 5.61
N VAL A 131 -9.20 1.82 5.89
CA VAL A 131 -9.96 0.78 5.19
C VAL A 131 -11.44 1.17 5.11
N VAL A 132 -12.05 0.94 3.95
CA VAL A 132 -13.51 0.96 3.77
C VAL A 132 -13.97 -0.37 3.18
N ARG A 133 -14.93 -0.98 3.86
CA ARG A 133 -15.62 -2.22 3.54
C ARG A 133 -17.09 -1.90 3.27
N SER A 134 -17.84 -2.88 2.78
CA SER A 134 -19.29 -2.77 2.62
C SER A 134 -20.04 -2.55 3.93
N ASP A 135 -19.44 -2.88 5.07
CA ASP A 135 -20.06 -2.81 6.40
C ASP A 135 -19.43 -1.77 7.33
N GLY A 136 -18.42 -1.01 6.88
CA GLY A 136 -17.77 -0.04 7.75
C GLY A 136 -16.56 0.65 7.15
N LEU A 137 -16.19 1.77 7.78
CA LEU A 137 -15.04 2.58 7.43
C LEU A 137 -14.21 2.83 8.70
N GLU A 138 -12.89 2.69 8.57
CA GLU A 138 -11.95 2.92 9.66
C GLU A 138 -10.72 3.68 9.15
N VAL A 139 -10.29 4.67 9.94
CA VAL A 139 -9.03 5.41 9.72
C VAL A 139 -8.34 5.54 11.07
N ARG A 140 -7.08 5.12 11.16
CA ARG A 140 -6.34 5.09 12.43
C ARG A 140 -4.89 5.51 12.24
N ARG A 141 -4.41 6.38 13.12
CA ARG A 141 -2.98 6.62 13.32
C ARG A 141 -2.41 5.45 14.11
N MET A 142 -1.37 4.82 13.58
CA MET A 142 -0.71 3.72 14.25
C MET A 142 0.37 4.23 15.20
N ASP A 143 0.45 3.62 16.38
CA ASP A 143 1.54 3.85 17.35
C ASP A 143 2.81 3.14 16.85
N LEU A 144 3.47 3.74 15.86
CA LEU A 144 4.71 3.24 15.31
C LEU A 144 5.83 3.40 16.32
N LYS A 145 6.52 2.28 16.60
CA LYS A 145 7.72 2.22 17.41
C LYS A 145 8.86 1.70 16.53
N PRO A 146 10.12 2.03 16.86
CA PRO A 146 11.27 1.51 16.12
C PRO A 146 11.21 -0.01 16.00
N GLY A 147 11.52 -0.51 14.80
CA GLY A 147 11.53 -1.95 14.49
C GLY A 147 10.14 -2.60 14.44
N ARG A 148 9.05 -1.83 14.28
CA ARG A 148 7.67 -2.35 14.23
C ARG A 148 6.94 -1.95 12.97
N PHE A 149 6.01 -2.79 12.55
CA PHE A 149 5.08 -2.50 11.46
C PHE A 149 3.64 -2.85 11.83
N PHE A 150 2.69 -2.25 11.13
CA PHE A 150 1.28 -2.60 11.10
C PHE A 150 0.80 -2.73 9.66
N TYR A 151 -0.20 -3.56 9.40
CA TYR A 151 -0.75 -3.73 8.06
C TYR A 151 -2.27 -3.95 8.08
N VAL A 152 -2.87 -3.76 6.91
CA VAL A 152 -4.25 -4.14 6.62
C VAL A 152 -4.31 -4.69 5.20
N ALA A 153 -5.21 -5.64 4.96
CA ALA A 153 -5.37 -6.30 3.68
C ALA A 153 -6.81 -6.19 3.16
N THR A 154 -7.03 -6.60 1.91
CA THR A 154 -8.37 -6.56 1.32
C THR A 154 -9.26 -7.71 1.81
N TYR A 155 -8.71 -8.87 2.13
CA TYR A 155 -9.47 -10.07 2.53
C TYR A 155 -8.91 -10.67 3.82
N GLU A 156 -9.77 -11.32 4.62
CA GLU A 156 -9.49 -11.92 5.93
C GLU A 156 -9.01 -10.94 7.01
N GLU A 157 -7.91 -10.23 6.76
CA GLU A 157 -7.25 -9.27 7.65
C GLU A 157 -7.62 -7.83 7.26
N ASN A 158 -8.93 -7.61 7.03
CA ASN A 158 -9.49 -6.40 6.42
C ASN A 158 -10.00 -5.34 7.41
N PHE A 159 -9.47 -5.35 8.63
CA PHE A 159 -9.75 -4.39 9.69
C PHE A 159 -8.44 -3.98 10.37
N ILE A 160 -8.41 -2.78 10.95
CA ILE A 160 -7.18 -2.29 11.59
C ILE A 160 -7.08 -2.89 12.99
N SER A 161 -6.02 -3.67 13.21
CA SER A 161 -5.78 -4.38 14.46
C SER A 161 -4.32 -4.27 14.87
N PHE A 162 -4.08 -4.15 16.17
CA PHE A 162 -2.73 -4.25 16.72
C PHE A 162 -2.12 -5.65 16.58
N CYS A 163 -2.95 -6.68 16.34
CA CYS A 163 -2.49 -8.03 16.04
C CYS A 163 -1.95 -8.16 14.60
N HIS A 164 -2.37 -7.27 13.68
CA HIS A 164 -1.81 -7.20 12.33
C HIS A 164 -0.51 -6.39 12.36
N SER A 165 0.45 -6.89 13.13
CA SER A 165 1.74 -6.25 13.40
C SER A 165 2.86 -7.27 13.62
N GLY A 166 4.08 -6.79 13.72
CA GLY A 166 5.22 -7.63 14.06
C GLY A 166 6.52 -6.85 14.15
N VAL A 167 7.62 -7.59 14.14
CA VAL A 167 8.97 -7.02 14.03
C VAL A 167 9.23 -6.66 12.57
N PHE A 168 9.72 -5.46 12.33
CA PHE A 168 10.11 -4.96 11.03
C PHE A 168 11.65 -5.00 10.91
N PRO A 169 12.21 -5.95 10.14
CA PRO A 169 13.65 -6.19 10.14
C PRO A 169 14.43 -5.35 9.10
N ALA A 170 13.73 -4.62 8.23
CA ALA A 170 14.35 -3.98 7.08
C ALA A 170 15.04 -2.66 7.44
N MET A 171 16.21 -2.42 6.83
CA MET A 171 17.00 -1.20 6.96
C MET A 171 17.19 -0.46 5.62
N SER A 172 16.67 -1.02 4.52
CA SER A 172 16.64 -0.40 3.19
C SER A 172 15.28 -0.56 2.51
N ALA A 173 14.99 0.28 1.52
CA ALA A 173 13.75 0.19 0.74
C ALA A 173 13.60 -1.19 0.06
N ASP A 174 14.70 -1.74 -0.46
CA ASP A 174 14.76 -3.09 -1.05
C ASP A 174 14.46 -4.20 -0.03
N GLU A 175 15.05 -4.13 1.17
CA GLU A 175 14.75 -5.09 2.23
C GLU A 175 13.29 -5.02 2.67
N ALA A 176 12.72 -3.82 2.76
CA ALA A 176 11.32 -3.62 3.08
C ALA A 176 10.42 -4.21 1.98
N CYS A 177 10.84 -4.06 0.72
CA CYS A 177 10.11 -4.59 -0.42
C CYS A 177 10.14 -6.12 -0.42
N SER A 178 11.31 -6.73 -0.18
CA SER A 178 11.45 -8.17 0.03
C SER A 178 10.59 -8.66 1.19
N PHE A 179 10.54 -7.89 2.29
CA PHE A 179 9.79 -8.24 3.49
C PHE A 179 8.29 -8.33 3.22
N ILE A 180 7.67 -7.30 2.64
CA ILE A 180 6.23 -7.39 2.33
C ILE A 180 5.92 -8.41 1.23
N LEU A 181 6.86 -8.63 0.30
CA LEU A 181 6.69 -9.59 -0.80
C LEU A 181 6.60 -11.04 -0.29
N GLY A 182 7.36 -11.40 0.73
CA GLY A 182 7.35 -12.77 1.25
C GLY A 182 8.18 -13.04 2.51
N GLY A 183 8.54 -12.02 3.29
CA GLY A 183 9.25 -12.17 4.56
C GLY A 183 8.30 -12.25 5.77
N GLY A 184 8.78 -12.84 6.87
CA GLY A 184 8.04 -12.91 8.14
C GLY A 184 6.61 -13.43 7.97
N VAL A 185 5.63 -12.71 8.54
CA VAL A 185 4.20 -13.05 8.46
C VAL A 185 3.71 -13.10 7.01
N PHE A 186 4.30 -12.29 6.11
CA PHE A 186 3.89 -12.19 4.72
C PHE A 186 4.30 -13.40 3.87
N ALA A 187 5.24 -14.22 4.35
CA ALA A 187 5.60 -15.51 3.73
C ALA A 187 4.41 -16.49 3.72
N GLU A 188 3.59 -16.43 4.77
CA GLU A 188 2.40 -17.28 4.91
C GLU A 188 1.22 -16.78 4.05
N ARG A 189 1.33 -15.58 3.47
CA ARG A 189 0.31 -14.97 2.62
C ARG A 189 0.60 -15.33 1.16
N THR A 190 -0.36 -15.94 0.48
CA THR A 190 -0.11 -16.59 -0.81
C THR A 190 -0.34 -15.66 -2.01
N HIS A 191 0.09 -16.12 -3.20
CA HIS A 191 -0.07 -15.43 -4.49
C HIS A 191 0.60 -14.05 -4.59
N PRO A 192 1.84 -13.84 -4.10
CA PRO A 192 2.57 -12.59 -4.30
C PRO A 192 2.77 -12.33 -5.81
N ILE A 193 2.48 -11.11 -6.27
CA ILE A 193 2.73 -10.69 -7.67
C ILE A 193 3.87 -9.67 -7.73
N THR A 194 3.69 -8.54 -7.06
CA THR A 194 4.65 -7.44 -7.02
C THR A 194 4.49 -6.67 -5.71
N ALA A 195 5.56 -6.03 -5.27
CA ALA A 195 5.63 -5.21 -4.09
C ALA A 195 6.28 -3.86 -4.42
N VAL A 196 5.87 -2.84 -3.66
CA VAL A 196 6.35 -1.46 -3.78
C VAL A 196 6.55 -0.91 -2.38
N THR A 197 7.63 -0.19 -2.15
CA THR A 197 7.90 0.47 -0.86
C THR A 197 8.30 1.92 -1.05
N ALA A 198 8.07 2.73 -0.02
CA ALA A 198 8.66 4.04 0.18
C ALA A 198 9.24 4.08 1.58
N MET A 199 10.57 4.15 1.70
CA MET A 199 11.27 4.31 2.97
C MET A 199 11.80 5.73 3.07
N ALA A 200 11.54 6.41 4.18
CA ALA A 200 11.98 7.78 4.39
C ALA A 200 13.51 7.86 4.31
N SER A 201 13.98 8.84 3.56
CA SER A 201 15.38 9.23 3.43
C SER A 201 15.52 10.74 3.61
N GLU A 202 16.76 11.25 3.60
CA GLU A 202 17.02 12.68 3.76
C GLU A 202 16.36 13.49 2.61
N GLU A 203 16.39 12.97 1.39
CA GLU A 203 15.88 13.64 0.18
C GLU A 203 14.40 13.34 -0.13
N GLY A 204 13.70 12.62 0.77
CA GLY A 204 12.29 12.27 0.58
C GLY A 204 12.01 10.81 0.93
N PHE A 205 11.71 10.01 -0.10
CA PHE A 205 11.49 8.56 0.03
C PHE A 205 12.29 7.78 -1.01
N ASP A 206 13.06 6.81 -0.54
CA ASP A 206 13.66 5.78 -1.37
C ASP A 206 12.57 4.79 -1.77
N ILE A 207 12.30 4.69 -3.08
CA ILE A 207 11.27 3.82 -3.63
C ILE A 207 11.91 2.57 -4.21
N ALA A 208 11.48 1.40 -3.73
CA ALA A 208 11.86 0.11 -4.30
C ALA A 208 10.64 -0.63 -4.86
N ILE A 209 10.89 -1.41 -5.91
CA ILE A 209 9.90 -2.26 -6.58
C ILE A 209 10.50 -3.65 -6.74
N GLN A 210 9.76 -4.69 -6.36
CA GLN A 210 10.17 -6.08 -6.58
C GLN A 210 9.01 -6.94 -7.08
N ASN A 211 9.29 -7.74 -8.09
CA ASN A 211 8.34 -8.71 -8.62
C ASN A 211 8.59 -10.09 -8.00
N SER A 212 7.51 -10.84 -7.77
CA SER A 212 7.64 -12.20 -7.27
C SER A 212 8.31 -13.10 -8.30
N PRO A 213 9.33 -13.89 -7.91
CA PRO A 213 9.96 -14.85 -8.82
C PRO A 213 9.01 -15.96 -9.27
N VAL A 214 7.90 -16.18 -8.55
CA VAL A 214 6.89 -17.21 -8.87
C VAL A 214 6.15 -16.89 -10.18
N PHE A 215 6.18 -15.63 -10.64
CA PHE A 215 5.50 -15.17 -11.86
C PHE A 215 6.47 -14.59 -12.91
N ALA A 216 7.78 -14.67 -12.68
CA ALA A 216 8.78 -14.41 -13.71
C ALA A 216 8.88 -15.64 -14.63
N LYS A 217 8.04 -15.70 -15.66
CA LYS A 217 8.20 -16.60 -16.81
C LYS A 217 8.60 -15.80 -18.03
#